data_AF-A0A377KMX9-F1
#
_entry.id   AF-A0A377KMX9-F1
#
_cell.length_a   1.000
_cell.length_b   1.000
_cell.length_c   1.000
_cell.angle_alpha   90.00
_cell.angle_beta   90.00
_cell.angle_gamma   90.00
#
_symmetry.space_group_name_H-M   'P 1'
#
loop_
_entity.id
_entity.type
_entity.pdbx_description
1 polymer ?
#
loop_
_entity_poly.entity_id
_entity_poly.type
_entity_poly.pdbx_seq_one_letter_code
_entity_poly.pdbx_strand_id
1 'polypeptide(L)'
;MVNKNDQVDRIIELTSLALSDTDIQNDEELSALLNRIRNQALDREVFYDYKKEFDRYVVGFTIRNHFQVPKVLLDLLAIIRRPSGWSGL
;
A
#
# COMPACT_ATOMS: atom_id res chain seq x y z
N MET A 1 -1.94 18.02 -12.00
CA MET A 1 -2.48 17.83 -10.64
C MET A 1 -3.07 16.43 -10.61
N VAL A 2 -2.53 15.52 -9.79
CA VAL A 2 -3.16 14.20 -9.62
C VAL A 2 -4.40 14.43 -8.77
N ASN A 3 -5.58 14.09 -9.29
CA ASN A 3 -6.83 14.33 -8.59
C ASN A 3 -6.88 13.40 -7.36
N LYS A 4 -7.54 13.84 -6.28
CA LYS A 4 -7.64 13.04 -5.04
C LYS A 4 -8.30 11.68 -5.30
N ASN A 5 -9.26 11.65 -6.23
CA ASN A 5 -9.92 10.42 -6.67
C ASN A 5 -8.94 9.48 -7.37
N ASP A 6 -8.07 10.00 -8.25
CA ASP A 6 -7.08 9.21 -8.99
C ASP A 6 -6.09 8.49 -8.05
N GLN A 7 -5.78 9.07 -6.89
CA GLN A 7 -4.89 8.44 -5.90
C GLN A 7 -5.55 7.31 -5.14
N VAL A 8 -6.81 7.49 -4.75
CA VAL A 8 -7.59 6.44 -4.08
C VAL A 8 -7.77 5.27 -5.03
N ASP A 9 -8.14 5.54 -6.29
CA ASP A 9 -8.28 4.52 -7.33
C ASP A 9 -6.95 3.78 -7.56
N ARG A 10 -5.82 4.50 -7.57
CA ARG A 10 -4.49 3.90 -7.68
C ARG A 10 -4.12 3.02 -6.49
N ILE A 11 -4.49 3.42 -5.26
CA ILE A 11 -4.29 2.58 -4.07
C ILE A 11 -5.12 1.30 -4.19
N ILE A 12 -6.38 1.37 -4.62
CA ILE A 12 -7.25 0.21 -4.81
C ILE A 12 -6.64 -0.74 -5.86
N GLU A 13 -6.19 -0.20 -6.99
CA GLU A 13 -5.57 -0.97 -8.07
C GLU A 13 -4.31 -1.69 -7.56
N LEU A 14 -3.39 -0.96 -6.94
CA LEU A 14 -2.11 -1.52 -6.51
C LEU A 14 -2.27 -2.53 -5.36
N THR A 15 -3.17 -2.27 -4.40
CA THR A 15 -3.46 -3.23 -3.34
C THR A 15 -4.10 -4.50 -3.90
N SER A 16 -4.98 -4.39 -4.90
CA SER A 16 -5.57 -5.56 -5.57
C SER A 16 -4.54 -6.37 -6.34
N LEU A 17 -3.62 -5.70 -7.04
CA LEU A 17 -2.51 -6.35 -7.73
C LEU A 17 -1.56 -7.05 -6.74
N ALA A 18 -1.18 -6.38 -5.64
CA ALA A 18 -0.35 -6.96 -4.60
C ALA A 18 -1.02 -8.20 -3.97
N LEU A 19 -2.32 -8.11 -3.69
CA LEU A 19 -3.10 -9.23 -3.15
C LEU A 19 -3.36 -10.35 -4.16
N SER A 20 -3.01 -10.20 -5.44
CA SER A 20 -3.09 -11.30 -6.42
C SER A 20 -1.81 -12.15 -6.48
N ASP A 21 -0.73 -11.66 -5.87
CA ASP A 21 0.55 -12.35 -5.77
C ASP A 21 0.49 -13.39 -4.63
N THR A 22 0.85 -14.64 -4.95
CA THR A 22 0.77 -15.76 -4.01
C THR A 22 1.72 -15.60 -2.82
N ASP A 23 2.92 -15.06 -3.02
CA ASP A 23 3.89 -14.89 -1.95
C ASP A 23 3.41 -13.80 -0.98
N ILE A 24 2.80 -12.74 -1.50
CA ILE A 24 2.16 -11.69 -0.68
C ILE A 24 0.94 -12.23 0.06
N GLN A 25 0.10 -13.06 -0.58
CA GLN A 25 -1.05 -13.69 0.10
C GLN A 25 -0.62 -14.61 1.24
N ASN A 26 0.49 -15.32 1.08
CA ASN A 26 1.04 -16.19 2.12
C ASN A 26 1.66 -15.43 3.30
N ASP A 27 1.95 -14.13 3.14
CA ASP A 27 2.36 -13.25 4.23
C ASP A 27 1.12 -12.68 4.93
N GLU A 28 0.67 -13.36 5.99
CA GLU A 28 -0.58 -13.03 6.70
C GLU A 28 -0.63 -11.57 7.19
N GLU A 29 0.50 -11.06 7.70
CA GLU A 29 0.55 -9.70 8.24
C GLU A 29 0.48 -8.65 7.13
N LEU A 30 1.27 -8.83 6.07
CA LEU A 30 1.26 -7.90 4.93
C LEU A 30 -0.07 -7.95 4.18
N SER A 31 -0.61 -9.14 3.93
CA SER A 31 -1.90 -9.32 3.24
C SER A 31 -3.07 -8.75 4.06
N ALA A 32 -3.07 -8.91 5.39
CA ALA A 32 -4.08 -8.30 6.26
C ALA A 32 -4.02 -6.77 6.20
N LEU A 33 -2.82 -6.18 6.23
CA LEU A 33 -2.67 -4.74 6.09
C LEU A 33 -3.12 -4.23 4.71
N LEU A 34 -2.73 -4.91 3.63
CA LEU A 34 -3.14 -4.56 2.26
C LEU A 34 -4.65 -4.59 2.09
N ASN A 35 -5.33 -5.60 2.67
CA ASN A 35 -6.78 -5.68 2.70
C ASN A 35 -7.42 -4.51 3.45
N ARG A 36 -6.87 -4.14 4.62
CA ARG A 36 -7.36 -2.99 5.39
C ARG A 36 -7.24 -1.69 4.60
N ILE A 37 -6.08 -1.43 4.01
CA ILE A 37 -5.83 -0.25 3.18
C ILE A 37 -6.81 -0.21 2.01
N ARG A 38 -7.01 -1.34 1.31
CA ARG A 38 -7.94 -1.44 0.19
C ARG A 38 -9.39 -1.14 0.60
N ASN A 39 -9.87 -1.73 1.70
CA ASN A 39 -11.24 -1.54 2.15
C ASN A 39 -11.52 -0.09 2.53
N GLN A 40 -10.60 0.55 3.26
CA GLN A 40 -10.73 1.99 3.55
C GLN A 40 -10.71 2.86 2.29
N ALA A 41 -9.98 2.44 1.25
CA ALA A 41 -9.95 3.12 -0.06
C ALA A 41 -11.27 3.02 -0.79
N LEU A 42 -11.90 1.85 -0.75
CA LEU A 42 -13.25 1.66 -1.27
C LEU A 42 -14.28 2.51 -0.51
N ASP A 43 -14.15 2.60 0.82
CA ASP A 43 -15.06 3.37 1.68
C ASP A 43 -14.80 4.89 1.65
N ARG A 44 -13.79 5.35 0.89
CA ARG A 44 -13.34 6.75 0.80
C ARG A 44 -12.99 7.38 2.16
N GLU A 45 -12.61 6.56 3.13
CA GLU A 45 -12.21 7.02 4.45
C GLU A 45 -10.85 7.75 4.39
N VAL A 46 -10.59 8.61 5.38
CA VAL A 46 -9.32 9.34 5.45
C VAL A 46 -8.21 8.36 5.86
N PHE A 47 -7.28 8.10 4.93
CA PHE A 47 -6.05 7.34 5.17
C PHE A 47 -5.18 8.03 6.21
N TYR A 48 -5.07 7.45 7.40
CA TYR A 48 -4.10 7.88 8.40
C TYR A 48 -2.92 6.91 8.50
N ASP A 49 -1.73 7.45 8.19
CA ASP A 49 -0.38 7.03 8.60
C ASP A 49 -0.03 5.53 8.64
N TYR A 50 -0.53 4.74 7.68
CA TYR A 50 -0.02 3.37 7.46
C TYR A 50 1.43 3.34 7.00
N LYS A 51 2.08 4.48 6.73
CA LYS A 51 3.46 4.51 6.24
C LYS A 51 4.39 3.69 7.14
N LYS A 52 4.36 3.91 8.46
CA LYS A 52 5.26 3.22 9.39
C LYS A 52 4.98 1.72 9.45
N GLU A 53 3.71 1.37 9.51
CA GLU A 53 3.26 -0.02 9.56
C GLU A 53 3.56 -0.76 8.25
N PHE A 54 3.28 -0.12 7.11
CA PHE A 54 3.55 -0.64 5.78
C PHE A 54 5.05 -0.73 5.49
N ASP A 55 5.86 0.28 5.81
CA ASP A 55 7.34 0.20 5.72
C ASP A 55 7.83 -1.03 6.52
N ARG A 56 7.32 -1.25 7.75
CA ARG A 56 7.72 -2.39 8.60
C ARG A 56 7.39 -3.73 7.94
N TYR A 57 6.17 -3.91 7.46
CA TYR A 57 5.76 -5.17 6.85
C TYR A 57 6.43 -5.43 5.51
N VAL A 58 6.64 -4.40 4.67
CA VAL A 58 7.40 -4.55 3.43
C VAL A 58 8.84 -4.95 3.72
N VAL A 59 9.50 -4.36 4.73
CA VAL A 59 10.85 -4.79 5.14
C VAL A 59 10.85 -6.24 5.61
N GLY A 60 9.88 -6.64 6.44
CA GLY A 60 9.75 -8.02 6.91
C GLY A 60 9.57 -9.02 5.76
N PHE A 61 8.65 -8.72 4.84
CA PHE A 61 8.41 -9.50 3.62
C PHE A 61 9.67 -9.61 2.77
N THR A 62 10.38 -8.50 2.57
CA THR A 62 11.62 -8.45 1.79
C THR A 62 12.68 -9.40 2.35
N ILE A 63 12.87 -9.40 3.68
CA ILE A 63 13.84 -10.28 4.34
C ILE A 63 13.44 -11.76 4.17
N ARG A 64 12.15 -12.09 4.31
CA ARG A 64 11.62 -13.45 4.14
C ARG A 64 11.72 -13.94 2.70
N ASN A 65 11.61 -13.05 1.72
CA ASN A 65 11.61 -13.37 0.29
C ASN A 65 12.95 -13.05 -0.39
N HIS A 66 14.06 -13.35 0.28
CA HIS A 66 15.41 -13.25 -0.30
C HIS A 66 15.76 -11.87 -0.89
N PHE A 67 15.33 -10.80 -0.22
CA PHE A 67 15.52 -9.41 -0.64
C PHE A 67 14.86 -9.04 -1.97
N GLN A 68 13.94 -9.86 -2.45
CA GLN A 68 13.10 -9.52 -3.59
C GLN A 68 11.90 -8.71 -3.10
N VAL A 69 11.71 -7.54 -3.70
CA VAL A 69 10.58 -6.66 -3.41
C VAL A 69 9.76 -6.51 -4.68
N PRO A 70 8.52 -7.04 -4.71
CA PRO A 70 7.60 -6.80 -5.79
C PRO A 70 7.44 -5.30 -6.03
N LYS A 71 7.58 -4.87 -7.29
CA LYS A 71 7.47 -3.45 -7.68
C LYS A 71 6.17 -2.80 -7.16
N VAL A 72 5.08 -3.56 -7.13
CA VAL A 72 3.79 -3.11 -6.63
C VAL A 72 3.85 -2.59 -5.18
N LEU A 73 4.67 -3.19 -4.32
CA LEU A 73 4.86 -2.73 -2.93
C LEU A 73 5.66 -1.42 -2.88
N LEU A 74 6.63 -1.24 -3.77
CA LEU A 74 7.39 0.00 -3.90
C LEU A 74 6.51 1.14 -4.42
N ASP A 75 5.67 0.86 -5.42
CA ASP A 75 4.72 1.82 -5.98
C ASP A 75 3.67 2.23 -4.91
N LEU A 76 3.19 1.27 -4.10
CA LEU A 76 2.31 1.55 -2.95
C LEU A 76 3.01 2.41 -1.90
N LEU A 77 4.27 2.09 -1.57
CA LEU A 77 5.06 2.86 -0.60
C LEU A 77 5.20 4.32 -1.03
N ALA A 78 5.40 4.59 -2.32
CA ALA A 78 5.51 5.95 -2.84
C ALA A 78 4.20 6.75 -2.67
N ILE A 79 3.05 6.10 -2.77
CA ILE A 79 1.73 6.76 -2.68
C ILE A 79 1.27 6.91 -1.23
N ILE A 80 1.42 5.86 -0.41
CA ILE A 80 1.05 5.88 1.02
C ILE A 80 1.93 6.85 1.82
N ARG A 81 3.14 7.16 1.34
CA ARG A 81 4.10 8.08 1.99
C ARG A 81 3.69 9.56 2.08
N ARG A 82 2.46 9.92 1.70
CA ARG A 82 1.95 11.27 1.36
C ARG A 82 2.37 11.73 -0.04
N PRO A 83 1.42 12.18 -0.86
CA PRO A 83 1.71 13.08 -1.96
C PRO A 83 2.14 14.45 -1.40
N SER A 84 3.19 15.03 -1.95
CA SER A 84 3.67 16.39 -1.66
C SER A 84 2.61 17.49 -1.85
N GLY A 85 1.47 17.20 -2.46
CA GLY A 85 0.32 18.11 -2.61
C GLY A 85 -0.74 18.04 -1.49
N TRP A 86 -0.52 17.25 -0.45
CA TRP A 86 -1.43 17.12 0.71
C TRP A 86 -0.92 17.85 1.97
N SER A 87 0.17 18.61 1.87
CA SER A 87 0.40 19.72 2.80
C SER A 87 -0.63 20.79 2.47
N GLY A 88 -1.71 20.84 3.26
CA GLY A 88 -2.61 21.98 3.25
C GLY A 88 -1.80 23.26 3.46
N LEU A 89 -1.69 24.04 2.39
CA LEU A 89 -1.63 25.49 2.42
C LEU A 89 -2.96 25.98 1.85
#